data_AF-A0A4Q6BJ20-F1
#
_entry.id   AF-A0A4Q6BJ20-F1
#
_cell.length_a   1.000
_cell.length_b   1.000
_cell.length_c   1.000
_cell.angle_alpha   90.00
_cell.angle_beta   90.00
_cell.angle_gamma   90.00
#
_symmetry.space_group_name_H-M   'P 1'
#
loop_
_entity.id
_entity.type
_entity.pdbx_description
1 polymer ?
#
loop_
_entity_poly.entity_id
_entity_poly.type
_entity_poly.pdbx_seq_one_letter_code
_entity_poly.pdbx_strand_id
1 'polypeptide(L)' 'IHGGYGYVREFPAERHLRDSRVTMIYEGTSEVQRIVIARNVLSE' A
#
# COMPACT_ATOMS: atom_id res chain seq x y z
N ILE A 1 7.98 -7.46 -15.08
CA ILE A 1 9.24 -6.86 -14.56
C ILE A 1 10.10 -7.92 -13.88
N HIS A 2 9.67 -8.61 -12.81
CA HIS A 2 10.54 -9.60 -12.12
C HIS A 2 10.21 -11.09 -12.35
N GLY A 3 9.05 -11.43 -12.93
CA GLY A 3 8.67 -12.84 -13.17
C GLY A 3 8.72 -13.70 -11.90
N GLY A 4 9.09 -14.97 -12.03
CA GLY A 4 9.25 -15.88 -10.88
C GLY A 4 10.27 -15.41 -9.85
N TYR A 5 11.29 -14.65 -10.26
CA TYR A 5 12.29 -14.08 -9.35
C TYR A 5 11.69 -13.06 -8.37
N GLY A 6 10.54 -12.47 -8.67
CA GLY A 6 9.84 -11.57 -7.77
C GLY A 6 9.02 -12.25 -6.66
N TYR A 7 8.91 -13.59 -6.69
CA TYR A 7 8.14 -14.37 -5.71
C TYR A 7 9.04 -15.17 -4.76
N VAL A 8 10.28 -15.47 -5.15
CA VAL A 8 11.24 -16.17 -4.31
C VAL A 8 11.90 -15.22 -3.32
N ARG A 9 12.19 -15.72 -2.12
CA ARG A 9 12.76 -14.94 -1.00
C ARG A 9 14.21 -14.52 -1.20
N GLU A 10 14.85 -14.99 -2.27
CA GLU A 10 16.24 -14.63 -2.62
C GLU A 10 16.36 -13.19 -3.12
N PHE A 11 15.27 -12.61 -3.64
CA PHE A 11 15.25 -11.23 -4.14
C PHE A 11 14.38 -10.35 -3.24
N PRO A 12 14.76 -9.08 -3.03
CA PRO A 12 14.08 -8.19 -2.08
C PRO A 12 12.68 -7.76 -2.55
N ALA A 13 12.33 -7.99 -3.82
CA ALA A 13 11.06 -7.55 -4.42
C ALA A 13 9.83 -8.08 -3.67
N GLU A 14 9.85 -9.36 -3.26
CA GLU A 14 8.73 -9.96 -2.51
C GLU A 14 8.55 -9.30 -1.14
N ARG A 15 9.68 -9.01 -0.48
CA ARG A 15 9.70 -8.42 0.86
C ARG A 15 9.14 -7.01 0.84
N HIS A 16 9.59 -6.18 -0.10
CA HIS A 16 9.07 -4.83 -0.25
C HIS A 16 7.57 -4.81 -0.54
N LEU A 17 7.07 -5.76 -1.33
CA LEU A 17 5.63 -5.89 -1.57
C LEU A 17 4.86 -6.23 -0.29
N ARG A 18 5.35 -7.18 0.52
CA ARG A 18 4.74 -7.54 1.80
C ARG A 18 4.75 -6.37 2.78
N ASP A 19 5.88 -5.69 2.92
CA ASP A 19 6.04 -4.56 3.83
C ASP A 19 5.16 -3.38 3.38
N SER A 20 5.01 -3.15 2.07
CA SER A 20 4.11 -2.10 1.55
C SER A 20 2.62 -2.45 1.73
N ARG A 21 2.27 -3.72 1.96
CA ARG A 21 0.86 -4.11 2.18
C ARG A 21 0.36 -3.66 3.55
N VAL A 22 1.21 -3.68 4.58
CA VAL A 22 0.79 -3.31 5.95
C VAL A 22 0.55 -1.82 6.10
N THR A 23 1.30 -0.99 5.35
CA THR A 23 1.15 0.48 5.37
C THR A 23 -0.20 0.95 4.83
N MET A 24 -0.92 0.11 4.07
CA MET A 24 -2.28 0.43 3.62
C MET A 24 -3.35 0.22 4.70
N ILE A 25 -2.99 -0.32 5.87
CA ILE A 25 -3.91 -0.65 6.96
C ILE A 25 -3.54 0.12 8.22
N TYR A 26 -2.24 0.13 8.53
CA TYR A 26 -1.71 0.86 9.67
C TYR A 26 -1.70 2.37 9.38
N GLU A 27 -2.00 3.20 10.38
CA GLU A 27 -2.12 4.67 10.27
C GLU A 27 -3.30 5.18 9.43
N GLY A 28 -4.32 4.34 9.24
CA GLY A 28 -5.54 4.67 8.54
C GLY A 28 -5.59 3.95 7.20
N THR A 29 -6.66 3.17 7.00
CA THR A 29 -6.79 2.39 5.78
C THR A 29 -6.93 3.28 4.55
N SER A 30 -6.63 2.73 3.37
CA SER A 30 -6.85 3.41 2.09
C SER A 30 -8.27 4.00 1.95
N GLU A 31 -9.29 3.35 2.51
CA GLU A 31 -10.67 3.83 2.53
C GLU A 31 -10.84 5.04 3.44
N VAL A 32 -10.28 4.99 4.66
CA VAL A 32 -10.33 6.12 5.61
C VAL A 32 -9.64 7.35 5.01
N GLN A 33 -8.47 7.16 4.40
CA GLN A 33 -7.75 8.23 3.73
C GLN A 33 -8.60 8.85 2.61
N ARG A 34 -9.29 8.03 1.81
CA ARG A 34 -10.18 8.53 0.77
C ARG A 34 -11.36 9.34 1.32
N ILE A 35 -11.93 8.94 2.46
CA ILE A 35 -13.00 9.69 3.13
C ILE A 35 -12.47 11.05 3.62
N VAL A 36 -11.29 11.09 4.23
CA VAL A 36 -10.67 12.34 4.70
C VAL A 36 -10.41 13.28 3.53
N ILE A 37 -9.82 12.78 2.45
CA ILE A 37 -9.60 13.57 1.22
C ILE A 37 -10.93 14.07 0.65
N ALA A 38 -11.95 13.21 0.53
CA ALA A 38 -13.25 13.60 0.01
C ALA A 38 -13.92 14.68 0.87
N ARG A 39 -13.84 14.59 2.20
CA ARG A 39 -14.35 15.63 3.11
C ARG A 39 -13.62 16.95 2.95
N ASN A 40 -12.30 16.93 2.80
CA ASN A 40 -11.52 18.15 2.60
C ASN A 40 -11.85 18.82 1.27
N VAL A 41 -12.04 18.04 0.19
CA VAL A 41 -12.38 18.58 -1.14
C VAL A 41 -13.82 19.09 -1.22
N LEU A 42 -14.78 18.46 -0.52
CA LEU A 42 -16.20 18.85 -0.55
C LEU A 42 -16.57 19.95 0.46
N SER A 43 -15.67 20.26 1.40
CA SER A 43 -15.87 21.34 2.39
C SER A 43 -15.35 22.69 1.89
N GLU A 44 -14.75 22.72 0.70
CA GLU A 44 -14.44 23.92 -0.09
C GLU A 44 -15.60 24.21 -1.06
#